data_AF-A0A0L7LPT9-F1
#
_entry.id   AF-A0A0L7LPT9-F1
#
_cell.length_a   1.000
_cell.length_b   1.000
_cell.length_c   1.000
_cell.angle_alpha   90.00
_cell.angle_beta   90.00
_cell.angle_gamma   90.00
#
_symmetry.space_group_name_H-M   'P 1'
#
loop_
_entity.id
_entity.type
_entity.pdbx_description
1 polymer ?
#
loop_
_entity_poly.entity_id
_entity_poly.type
_entity_poly.pdbx_seq_one_letter_code
_entity_poly.pdbx_strand_id
1 'polypeptide(L)'
;MPTSANGVGVVLNPNPSKKSVFVAYLLWLFGGIFGMHHYYLGRDRHGFVWWTTLGGFGVGWLGEVLKVRKYVLDANEDHKYMTELISKMQRNPKMTMYAIPPDAVWGINLRYLNLLIPLAAALGREKGSLKWPLIGAYAAYPIRYYIFDESLWVMAVVITSALLFDSFAKNWDRQPSKRHFVKRVAVIGVCTCLYLSLWGSYLWLDLKQCLIETYNYAQHHGWYEVWKQIIDLSDPHGEQNAYKQEITSIWRRLSRENHPDKVKDETLRRQAQDRFMEIQQAYELLSNSKNRRNRRNKKDNSADL
;
A
#
# COMPACT_ATOMS: atom_id res chain seq x y z
N MET A 1 -13.20 -32.86 -44.66
CA MET A 1 -12.12 -33.40 -43.79
C MET A 1 -11.86 -32.40 -42.69
N PRO A 2 -12.06 -32.72 -41.40
CA PRO A 2 -11.67 -31.80 -40.33
C PRO A 2 -10.18 -32.01 -40.03
N THR A 3 -9.42 -30.91 -40.09
CA THR A 3 -8.01 -30.84 -39.74
C THR A 3 -7.81 -31.17 -38.26
N SER A 4 -6.92 -32.12 -38.01
CA SER A 4 -6.51 -32.60 -36.69
C SER A 4 -6.17 -31.44 -35.77
N ALA A 5 -6.87 -31.37 -34.64
CA ALA A 5 -6.63 -30.43 -33.56
C ALA A 5 -5.16 -30.49 -33.12
N ASN A 6 -4.53 -29.32 -33.03
CA ASN A 6 -3.28 -29.13 -32.33
C ASN A 6 -3.44 -29.64 -30.89
N GLY A 7 -2.93 -30.83 -30.62
CA GLY A 7 -2.91 -31.44 -29.30
C GLY A 7 -2.12 -30.57 -28.35
N VAL A 8 -2.82 -29.80 -27.51
CA VAL A 8 -2.22 -29.15 -26.36
C VAL A 8 -1.80 -30.27 -25.42
N GLY A 9 -0.53 -30.65 -25.48
CA GLY A 9 0.05 -31.61 -24.55
C GLY A 9 -0.01 -31.04 -23.14
N VAL A 10 -1.06 -31.38 -22.39
CA VAL A 10 -1.08 -31.18 -20.95
C VAL A 10 -0.06 -32.15 -20.39
N VAL A 11 1.13 -31.63 -20.04
CA VAL A 11 2.17 -32.42 -19.37
C VAL A 11 1.68 -32.67 -17.95
N LEU A 12 0.89 -33.72 -17.78
CA LEU A 12 0.42 -34.19 -16.48
C LEU A 12 1.55 -34.91 -15.77
N ASN A 13 1.65 -34.72 -14.46
CA ASN A 13 2.56 -35.51 -13.66
C ASN A 13 2.08 -36.98 -13.69
N PRO A 14 2.92 -37.97 -14.03
CA PRO A 14 2.49 -39.37 -14.15
C PRO A 14 2.09 -40.02 -12.82
N ASN A 15 2.43 -39.42 -11.66
CA ASN A 15 2.03 -39.95 -10.36
C ASN A 15 1.84 -38.85 -9.29
N PRO A 16 0.74 -38.09 -9.34
CA PRO A 16 0.45 -37.08 -8.33
C PRO A 16 -0.13 -37.75 -7.06
N SER A 17 0.40 -37.40 -5.89
CA SER A 17 -0.21 -37.73 -4.59
C SER A 17 -1.60 -37.09 -4.52
N LYS A 18 -2.65 -37.91 -4.67
CA LYS A 18 -4.05 -37.43 -4.65
C LYS A 18 -4.39 -36.83 -3.30
N LYS A 19 -4.89 -35.60 -3.31
CA LYS A 19 -5.43 -34.87 -2.17
C LYS A 19 -6.90 -35.23 -1.95
N SER A 20 -7.28 -35.39 -0.70
CA SER A 20 -8.64 -35.74 -0.31
C SER A 20 -9.49 -34.49 -0.12
N VAL A 21 -10.71 -34.51 -0.68
CA VAL A 21 -11.72 -33.47 -0.48
C VAL A 21 -12.13 -33.38 0.99
N PHE A 22 -12.23 -34.52 1.66
CA PHE A 22 -12.62 -34.57 3.08
C PHE A 22 -11.58 -33.87 3.96
N VAL A 23 -10.30 -34.15 3.76
CA VAL A 23 -9.20 -33.50 4.49
C VAL A 23 -9.18 -31.99 4.22
N ALA A 24 -9.45 -31.57 2.98
CA ALA A 24 -9.55 -30.15 2.66
C ALA A 24 -10.69 -29.44 3.41
N TYR A 25 -11.87 -30.08 3.54
CA TYR A 25 -12.98 -29.55 4.32
C TYR A 25 -12.70 -29.55 5.83
N LEU A 26 -12.06 -30.59 6.36
CA LEU A 26 -11.66 -30.65 7.76
C LEU A 26 -10.70 -29.50 8.12
N LEU A 27 -9.69 -29.27 7.27
CA LEU A 27 -8.76 -28.17 7.43
C LEU A 27 -9.40 -26.79 7.22
N TRP A 28 -10.41 -26.71 6.36
CA TRP A 28 -11.19 -25.48 6.17
C TRP A 28 -12.06 -25.15 7.40
N LEU A 29 -12.61 -26.17 8.08
CA LEU A 29 -13.43 -25.96 9.27
C LEU A 29 -12.59 -25.50 10.47
N PHE A 30 -11.52 -26.22 10.79
CA PHE A 30 -10.70 -25.95 11.98
C PHE A 30 -9.62 -24.90 11.76
N GLY A 31 -9.12 -24.77 10.52
CA GLY A 31 -8.00 -23.90 10.18
C GLY A 31 -8.30 -22.93 9.03
N GLY A 32 -9.56 -22.77 8.65
CA GLY A 32 -9.96 -21.97 7.49
C GLY A 32 -9.64 -20.49 7.64
N ILE A 33 -9.84 -19.91 8.83
CA ILE A 33 -9.49 -18.50 9.11
C ILE A 33 -7.99 -18.26 8.91
N PHE A 34 -7.16 -19.24 9.24
CA PHE A 34 -5.71 -19.19 9.05
C PHE A 34 -5.25 -19.69 7.66
N GLY A 35 -6.17 -20.15 6.80
CA GLY A 35 -5.85 -20.63 5.46
C GLY A 35 -5.18 -22.01 5.39
N MET A 36 -5.32 -22.88 6.41
CA MET A 36 -4.68 -24.20 6.45
C MET A 36 -5.03 -25.10 5.25
N HIS A 37 -6.27 -25.04 4.76
CA HIS A 37 -6.71 -25.79 3.59
C HIS A 37 -6.01 -25.33 2.30
N HIS A 38 -5.71 -24.03 2.15
CA HIS A 38 -4.88 -23.54 1.05
C HIS A 38 -3.47 -24.10 1.12
N TYR A 39 -2.93 -24.22 2.33
CA TYR A 39 -1.62 -24.84 2.50
C TYR A 39 -1.65 -26.34 2.15
N TYR A 40 -2.70 -27.08 2.49
CA TYR A 40 -2.83 -28.48 2.06
C TYR A 40 -2.92 -28.64 0.54
N LEU A 41 -3.62 -27.71 -0.12
CA LEU A 41 -3.79 -27.68 -1.58
C LEU A 41 -2.59 -27.04 -2.32
N GLY A 42 -1.56 -26.63 -1.57
CA GLY A 42 -0.34 -26.02 -2.09
C GLY A 42 -0.51 -24.59 -2.65
N ARG A 43 -1.61 -23.91 -2.32
CA ARG A 43 -1.88 -22.53 -2.75
C ARG A 43 -1.29 -21.52 -1.75
N ASP A 44 0.03 -21.47 -1.64
CA ASP A 44 0.76 -20.73 -0.60
C ASP A 44 0.43 -19.24 -0.56
N ARG A 45 0.31 -18.60 -1.75
CA ARG A 45 -0.04 -17.18 -1.87
C ARG A 45 -1.43 -16.90 -1.28
N HIS A 46 -2.41 -17.76 -1.58
CA HIS A 46 -3.75 -17.66 -1.01
C HIS A 46 -3.75 -17.94 0.50
N GLY A 47 -3.03 -18.98 0.94
CA GLY A 47 -2.88 -19.28 2.36
C GLY A 47 -2.30 -18.10 3.15
N PHE A 48 -1.27 -17.46 2.61
CA PHE A 48 -0.66 -16.28 3.24
C PHE A 48 -1.62 -15.09 3.32
N VAL A 49 -2.36 -14.79 2.24
CA VAL A 49 -3.37 -13.73 2.26
C VAL A 49 -4.45 -14.03 3.30
N TRP A 50 -4.91 -15.28 3.41
CA TRP A 50 -5.89 -15.67 4.42
C TRP A 50 -5.34 -15.47 5.83
N TRP A 51 -4.09 -15.85 6.06
CA TRP A 51 -3.44 -15.67 7.34
C TRP A 51 -3.29 -14.19 7.73
N THR A 52 -2.92 -13.31 6.80
CA THR A 52 -2.74 -11.87 7.09
C THR A 52 -4.06 -11.09 7.16
N THR A 53 -5.12 -11.56 6.49
CA THR A 53 -6.44 -10.90 6.45
C THR A 53 -7.49 -11.57 7.35
N LEU A 54 -7.08 -12.52 8.20
CA LEU A 54 -7.96 -13.31 9.06
C LEU A 54 -9.15 -13.93 8.29
N GLY A 55 -8.83 -14.66 7.21
CA GLY A 55 -9.81 -15.35 6.39
C GLY A 55 -10.60 -14.44 5.44
N GLY A 56 -10.02 -13.31 5.03
CA GLY A 56 -10.68 -12.31 4.20
C GLY A 56 -11.81 -11.61 4.95
N PHE A 57 -11.53 -11.14 6.17
CA PHE A 57 -12.48 -10.48 7.06
C PHE A 57 -13.73 -11.35 7.38
N GLY A 58 -13.56 -12.67 7.46
CA GLY A 58 -14.63 -13.64 7.73
C GLY A 58 -15.58 -13.92 6.55
N VAL A 59 -15.83 -12.96 5.67
CA VAL A 59 -16.69 -13.14 4.48
C VAL A 59 -16.02 -14.05 3.45
N GLY A 60 -14.70 -13.92 3.27
CA GLY A 60 -13.92 -14.76 2.35
C GLY A 60 -13.97 -16.25 2.72
N TRP A 61 -13.95 -16.56 4.02
CA TRP A 61 -14.06 -17.93 4.55
C TRP A 61 -15.41 -18.59 4.21
N LEU A 62 -16.53 -17.87 4.34
CA LEU A 62 -17.87 -18.37 4.01
C LEU A 62 -18.02 -18.68 2.51
N GLY A 63 -17.60 -17.75 1.64
CA GLY A 63 -17.70 -17.93 0.19
C GLY A 63 -16.80 -19.04 -0.37
N GLU A 64 -15.81 -19.49 0.40
CA GLU A 64 -14.84 -20.49 -0.02
C GLU A 64 -15.37 -21.92 0.02
N VAL A 65 -16.36 -22.22 0.86
CA VAL A 65 -16.92 -23.58 1.00
C VAL A 65 -17.36 -24.16 -0.35
N LEU A 66 -17.84 -23.29 -1.24
CA LEU A 66 -18.28 -23.62 -2.60
C LEU A 66 -17.11 -23.85 -3.57
N LYS A 67 -15.93 -23.27 -3.29
CA LYS A 67 -14.75 -23.31 -4.16
C LYS A 67 -13.79 -24.44 -3.80
N VAL A 68 -13.81 -24.95 -2.55
CA VAL A 68 -12.91 -26.01 -2.06
C VAL A 68 -12.86 -27.23 -3.00
N ARG A 69 -14.02 -27.72 -3.48
CA ARG A 69 -14.07 -28.85 -4.43
C ARG A 69 -13.27 -28.59 -5.70
N LYS A 70 -13.42 -27.39 -6.27
CA LYS A 70 -12.68 -26.98 -7.48
C LYS A 70 -11.17 -26.89 -7.20
N TYR A 71 -10.78 -26.46 -6.01
CA TYR A 71 -9.37 -26.40 -5.62
C TYR A 71 -8.74 -27.78 -5.43
N VAL A 72 -9.49 -28.77 -4.94
CA VAL A 72 -9.01 -30.16 -4.85
C VAL A 72 -8.84 -30.76 -6.24
N LEU A 73 -9.76 -30.48 -7.17
CA LEU A 73 -9.63 -30.92 -8.56
C LEU A 73 -8.41 -30.28 -9.26
N ASP A 74 -8.18 -28.98 -9.03
CA ASP A 74 -6.98 -28.26 -9.50
C ASP A 74 -5.69 -28.85 -8.90
N ALA A 75 -5.69 -29.16 -7.60
CA ALA A 75 -4.52 -29.73 -6.90
C ALA A 75 -4.22 -31.18 -7.30
N ASN A 76 -5.22 -31.92 -7.75
CA ASN A 76 -5.10 -33.31 -8.21
C ASN A 76 -4.79 -33.43 -9.71
N GLU A 77 -4.67 -32.31 -10.42
CA GLU A 77 -4.42 -32.26 -11.87
C GLU A 77 -5.44 -33.12 -12.67
N ASP A 78 -6.72 -33.07 -12.28
CA ASP A 78 -7.75 -33.89 -12.91
C ASP A 78 -7.87 -33.57 -14.42
N HIS A 79 -7.74 -34.60 -15.26
CA HIS A 79 -7.66 -34.43 -16.71
C HIS A 79 -8.89 -33.73 -17.28
N LYS A 80 -10.10 -34.05 -16.79
CA LYS A 80 -11.35 -33.46 -17.30
C LYS A 80 -11.47 -32.00 -16.90
N TYR A 81 -11.09 -31.67 -15.68
CA TYR A 81 -11.08 -30.29 -15.19
C TYR A 81 -10.04 -29.42 -15.91
N MET A 82 -8.83 -29.93 -16.10
CA MET A 82 -7.73 -29.18 -16.71
C MET A 82 -7.99 -28.88 -18.19
N THR A 83 -8.53 -29.83 -18.96
CA THR A 83 -8.89 -29.59 -20.36
C THR A 83 -10.02 -28.56 -20.49
N GLU A 84 -11.03 -28.63 -19.63
CA GLU A 84 -12.12 -27.65 -19.60
C GLU A 84 -11.59 -26.25 -19.26
N LEU A 85 -10.74 -26.13 -18.24
CA LEU A 85 -10.15 -24.87 -17.81
C LEU A 85 -9.28 -24.24 -18.91
N ILE A 86 -8.41 -25.03 -19.55
CA ILE A 86 -7.58 -24.58 -20.67
C ILE A 86 -8.45 -24.09 -21.83
N SER A 87 -9.51 -24.83 -22.18
CA SER A 87 -10.43 -24.43 -23.25
C SER A 87 -11.16 -23.11 -22.95
N LYS A 88 -11.48 -22.84 -21.69
CA LYS A 88 -12.10 -21.57 -21.25
C LYS A 88 -11.09 -20.41 -21.29
N MET A 89 -9.85 -20.66 -20.87
CA MET A 89 -8.78 -19.65 -20.92
C MET A 89 -8.38 -19.29 -22.36
N GLN A 90 -8.35 -20.27 -23.27
CA GLN A 90 -8.06 -20.03 -24.69
C GLN A 90 -9.16 -19.21 -25.38
N ARG A 91 -10.43 -19.44 -25.01
CA ARG A 91 -11.55 -18.66 -25.52
C ARG A 91 -11.54 -17.21 -25.03
N ASN A 92 -11.06 -16.96 -23.81
CA ASN A 92 -11.01 -15.63 -23.21
C ASN A 92 -9.62 -15.33 -22.62
N PRO A 93 -8.63 -14.93 -23.45
CA PRO A 93 -7.27 -14.64 -22.98
C PRO A 93 -7.19 -13.43 -22.04
N LYS A 94 -8.26 -12.61 -21.94
CA LYS A 94 -8.36 -11.43 -21.07
C LYS A 94 -9.16 -11.64 -19.77
N MET A 95 -9.38 -12.89 -19.32
CA MET A 95 -10.21 -13.15 -18.12
C MET A 95 -9.73 -12.46 -16.83
N THR A 96 -8.46 -12.08 -16.71
CA THR A 96 -7.95 -11.29 -15.58
C THR A 96 -8.51 -9.86 -15.53
N MET A 97 -8.90 -9.30 -16.68
CA MET A 97 -9.44 -7.95 -16.80
C MET A 97 -10.94 -7.88 -16.41
N TYR A 98 -11.66 -9.01 -16.42
CA TYR A 98 -13.12 -9.10 -16.23
C TYR A 98 -13.53 -9.77 -14.91
N ALA A 99 -12.64 -9.88 -13.92
CA ALA A 99 -12.95 -10.55 -12.66
C ALA A 99 -14.03 -9.84 -11.81
N ILE A 100 -14.40 -8.60 -12.17
CA ILE A 100 -15.43 -7.80 -11.51
C ILE A 100 -16.49 -7.46 -12.57
N PRO A 101 -17.77 -7.78 -12.35
CA PRO A 101 -18.84 -7.44 -13.30
C PRO A 101 -18.91 -5.92 -13.48
N PRO A 102 -18.98 -5.42 -14.72
CA PRO A 102 -19.08 -3.98 -15.00
C PRO A 102 -20.40 -3.38 -14.52
N ASP A 103 -21.39 -4.23 -14.27
CA ASP A 103 -22.76 -3.86 -13.98
C ASP A 103 -23.05 -3.95 -12.48
N ALA A 104 -23.96 -3.10 -12.00
CA ALA A 104 -24.37 -3.08 -10.60
C ALA A 104 -25.03 -4.42 -10.22
N VAL A 105 -24.36 -5.19 -9.37
CA VAL A 105 -24.89 -6.43 -8.80
C VAL A 105 -25.68 -6.02 -7.56
N TRP A 106 -27.01 -6.16 -7.58
CA TRP A 106 -27.92 -5.73 -6.51
C TRP A 106 -27.93 -4.22 -6.22
N GLY A 107 -27.76 -3.37 -7.25
CA GLY A 107 -27.85 -1.91 -7.10
C GLY A 107 -26.61 -1.23 -6.50
N ILE A 108 -25.56 -1.98 -6.17
CA ILE A 108 -24.28 -1.45 -5.69
C ILE A 108 -23.31 -1.35 -6.87
N ASN A 109 -22.75 -0.15 -7.09
CA ASN A 109 -21.79 0.09 -8.17
C ASN A 109 -20.40 -0.44 -7.78
N LEU A 110 -20.02 -1.61 -8.30
CA LEU A 110 -18.76 -2.28 -7.98
C LEU A 110 -17.53 -1.69 -8.70
N ARG A 111 -17.69 -0.59 -9.47
CA ARG A 111 -16.55 0.09 -10.14
C ARG A 111 -15.43 0.50 -9.19
N TYR A 112 -15.74 0.84 -7.94
CA TYR A 112 -14.73 1.21 -6.95
C TYR A 112 -13.79 0.05 -6.60
N LEU A 113 -14.25 -1.20 -6.80
CA LEU A 113 -13.44 -2.40 -6.57
C LEU A 113 -12.33 -2.55 -7.63
N ASN A 114 -12.38 -1.78 -8.72
CA ASN A 114 -11.30 -1.70 -9.70
C ASN A 114 -9.99 -1.20 -9.07
N LEU A 115 -10.07 -0.45 -7.97
CA LEU A 115 -8.89 -0.07 -7.18
C LEU A 115 -8.10 -1.28 -6.67
N LEU A 116 -8.77 -2.42 -6.48
CA LEU A 116 -8.13 -3.66 -6.05
C LEU A 116 -7.61 -4.51 -7.21
N ILE A 117 -7.85 -4.14 -8.47
CA ILE A 117 -7.36 -4.91 -9.63
C ILE A 117 -5.83 -5.02 -9.64
N PRO A 118 -5.05 -3.93 -9.44
CA PRO A 118 -3.59 -4.04 -9.37
C PRO A 118 -3.13 -4.97 -8.24
N LEU A 119 -3.81 -4.92 -7.08
CA LEU A 119 -3.54 -5.79 -5.93
C LEU A 119 -3.87 -7.26 -6.23
N ALA A 120 -5.01 -7.53 -6.85
CA ALA A 120 -5.45 -8.87 -7.23
C ALA A 120 -4.58 -9.46 -8.35
N ALA A 121 -4.13 -8.63 -9.30
CA ALA A 121 -3.18 -9.01 -10.34
C ALA A 121 -1.82 -9.38 -9.75
N ALA A 122 -1.29 -8.56 -8.83
CA ALA A 122 -0.04 -8.83 -8.14
C ALA A 122 -0.06 -10.15 -7.32
N LEU A 123 -1.23 -10.52 -6.77
CA LEU A 123 -1.45 -11.79 -6.07
C LEU A 123 -1.68 -12.99 -7.01
N GLY A 124 -1.81 -12.75 -8.32
CA GLY A 124 -2.03 -13.76 -9.36
C GLY A 124 -0.84 -14.72 -9.52
N ARG A 125 -0.97 -15.77 -10.36
CA ARG A 125 0.13 -16.71 -10.69
C ARG A 125 1.12 -16.10 -11.70
N GLU A 126 1.49 -14.85 -11.48
CA GLU A 126 2.43 -14.12 -12.31
C GLU A 126 3.85 -14.45 -11.87
N LYS A 127 4.73 -14.68 -12.86
CA LYS A 127 6.17 -14.78 -12.69
C LYS A 127 6.82 -13.85 -13.71
N GLY A 128 7.79 -13.08 -13.25
CA GLY A 128 8.62 -12.28 -14.14
C GLY A 128 10.08 -12.33 -13.73
N SER A 129 10.95 -12.06 -14.70
CA SER A 129 12.38 -11.95 -14.47
C SER A 129 12.69 -10.66 -13.70
N LEU A 130 13.51 -10.75 -12.66
CA LEU A 130 13.98 -9.59 -11.90
C LEU A 130 14.91 -8.66 -12.71
N LYS A 131 15.40 -9.12 -13.88
CA LYS A 131 16.32 -8.36 -14.72
C LYS A 131 15.70 -7.03 -15.19
N TRP A 132 14.45 -7.03 -15.63
CA TRP A 132 13.78 -5.84 -16.15
C TRP A 132 13.49 -4.76 -15.10
N PRO A 133 12.96 -5.08 -13.89
CA PRO A 133 12.89 -4.12 -12.79
C PRO A 133 14.25 -3.52 -12.43
N LEU A 134 15.30 -4.35 -12.42
CA LEU A 134 16.66 -3.92 -12.09
C LEU A 134 17.17 -2.92 -13.13
N ILE A 135 17.01 -3.23 -14.42
CA ILE A 135 17.34 -2.32 -15.52
C ILE A 135 16.56 -1.00 -15.37
N GLY A 136 15.27 -1.07 -15.05
CA GLY A 136 14.45 0.13 -14.81
C GLY A 136 14.93 1.00 -13.67
N ALA A 137 15.40 0.38 -12.59
CA ALA A 137 15.93 1.09 -11.43
C ALA A 137 17.25 1.79 -11.78
N TYR A 138 18.17 1.09 -12.43
CA TYR A 138 19.44 1.68 -12.86
C TYR A 138 19.26 2.75 -13.95
N ALA A 139 18.29 2.59 -14.84
CA ALA A 139 17.98 3.57 -15.88
C ALA A 139 17.39 4.88 -15.32
N ALA A 140 16.59 4.81 -14.24
CA ALA A 140 16.04 5.97 -13.57
C ALA A 140 16.98 6.60 -12.53
N TYR A 141 18.04 5.89 -12.12
CA TYR A 141 19.01 6.38 -11.13
C TYR A 141 19.65 7.74 -11.45
N PRO A 142 20.00 8.08 -12.71
CA PRO A 142 20.56 9.40 -13.03
C PRO A 142 19.65 10.59 -12.69
N ILE A 143 18.33 10.39 -12.56
CA ILE A 143 17.37 11.43 -12.14
C ILE A 143 17.72 12.00 -10.77
N ARG A 144 18.38 11.19 -9.91
CA ARG A 144 18.87 11.61 -8.59
C ARG A 144 19.77 12.85 -8.63
N TYR A 145 20.53 13.05 -9.71
CA TYR A 145 21.42 14.20 -9.83
C TYR A 145 20.69 15.50 -10.19
N TYR A 146 19.47 15.40 -10.71
CA TYR A 146 18.68 16.55 -11.15
C TYR A 146 17.61 16.95 -10.12
N ILE A 147 17.09 15.99 -9.35
CA ILE A 147 16.05 16.19 -8.34
C ILE A 147 16.66 15.97 -6.95
N PHE A 148 16.85 17.05 -6.18
CA PHE A 148 17.42 17.02 -4.83
C PHE A 148 16.45 16.47 -3.76
N ASP A 149 15.17 16.29 -4.08
CA ASP A 149 14.19 15.68 -3.18
C ASP A 149 14.29 14.15 -3.23
N GLU A 150 14.67 13.55 -2.11
CA GLU A 150 14.83 12.11 -1.92
C GLU A 150 13.55 11.32 -2.23
N SER A 151 12.37 11.92 -2.01
CA SER A 151 11.09 11.23 -2.21
C SER A 151 10.78 11.04 -3.70
N LEU A 152 11.08 12.05 -4.51
CA LEU A 152 10.68 12.11 -5.91
C LEU A 152 11.51 11.19 -6.81
N TRP A 153 12.82 11.10 -6.59
CA TRP A 153 13.66 10.19 -7.40
C TRP A 153 13.40 8.73 -7.04
N VAL A 154 13.15 8.41 -5.76
CA VAL A 154 12.74 7.06 -5.33
C VAL A 154 11.41 6.68 -5.98
N MET A 155 10.44 7.59 -6.02
CA MET A 155 9.19 7.35 -6.73
C MET A 155 9.40 7.11 -8.22
N ALA A 156 10.25 7.90 -8.88
CA ALA A 156 10.57 7.71 -10.29
C ALA A 156 11.17 6.31 -10.55
N VAL A 157 12.13 5.87 -9.72
CA VAL A 157 12.74 4.54 -9.78
C VAL A 157 11.70 3.43 -9.60
N VAL A 158 10.81 3.56 -8.60
CA VAL A 158 9.76 2.57 -8.35
C VAL A 158 8.81 2.47 -9.54
N ILE A 159 8.37 3.60 -10.09
CA ILE A 159 7.44 3.66 -11.21
C ILE A 159 8.07 3.06 -12.48
N THR A 160 9.30 3.44 -12.84
CA THR A 160 9.95 2.91 -14.04
C THR A 160 10.21 1.41 -13.93
N SER A 161 10.67 0.92 -12.78
CA SER A 161 10.84 -0.51 -12.52
C SER A 161 9.53 -1.29 -12.63
N ALA A 162 8.43 -0.75 -12.11
CA ALA A 162 7.11 -1.37 -12.19
C ALA A 162 6.59 -1.43 -13.64
N LEU A 163 6.70 -0.33 -14.39
CA LEU A 163 6.28 -0.27 -15.79
C LEU A 163 7.06 -1.23 -16.68
N LEU A 164 8.38 -1.32 -16.48
CA LEU A 164 9.23 -2.24 -17.23
C LEU A 164 8.93 -3.71 -16.89
N PHE A 165 8.61 -4.02 -15.63
CA PHE A 165 8.19 -5.35 -15.24
C PHE A 165 6.88 -5.74 -15.91
N ASP A 166 5.85 -4.88 -15.83
CA ASP A 166 4.53 -5.16 -16.39
C ASP A 166 4.57 -5.28 -17.92
N SER A 167 5.41 -4.48 -18.58
CA SER A 167 5.53 -4.46 -20.04
C SER A 167 6.33 -5.63 -20.61
N PHE A 168 7.44 -6.03 -19.96
CA PHE A 168 8.42 -6.93 -20.58
C PHE A 168 8.74 -8.20 -19.79
N ALA A 169 8.58 -8.17 -18.47
CA ALA A 169 8.89 -9.32 -17.63
C ALA A 169 7.68 -10.23 -17.38
N LYS A 170 6.48 -9.69 -17.56
CA LYS A 170 5.23 -10.34 -17.18
C LYS A 170 4.93 -11.57 -18.03
N ASN A 171 5.06 -12.74 -17.42
CA ASN A 171 4.63 -14.00 -18.00
C ASN A 171 3.65 -14.72 -17.08
N TRP A 172 2.60 -15.27 -17.67
CA TRP A 172 1.65 -16.10 -16.95
C TRP A 172 2.22 -17.50 -16.80
N ASP A 173 2.51 -17.94 -15.58
CA ASP A 173 3.02 -19.29 -15.35
C ASP A 173 1.87 -20.30 -15.50
N ARG A 174 2.00 -21.17 -16.50
CA ARG A 174 0.99 -22.18 -16.84
C ARG A 174 1.27 -23.52 -16.16
N GLN A 175 2.48 -23.73 -15.63
CA GLN A 175 2.88 -25.01 -15.07
C GLN A 175 2.99 -24.95 -13.55
N PRO A 176 2.47 -25.96 -12.83
CA PRO A 176 2.72 -26.06 -11.40
C PRO A 176 4.21 -26.29 -11.16
N SER A 177 4.89 -25.28 -10.59
CA SER A 177 6.29 -25.41 -10.15
C SER A 177 6.42 -26.57 -9.15
N LYS A 178 7.48 -27.38 -9.28
CA LYS A 178 7.88 -28.34 -8.23
C LYS A 178 8.09 -27.57 -6.92
N ARG A 179 7.44 -28.04 -5.85
CA ARG A 179 7.41 -27.34 -4.55
C ARG A 179 8.24 -28.12 -3.53
N HIS A 180 9.23 -27.44 -2.95
CA HIS A 180 10.05 -28.01 -1.88
C HIS A 180 9.49 -27.61 -0.52
N PHE A 181 9.20 -28.61 0.33
CA PHE A 181 8.61 -28.41 1.64
C PHE A 181 9.45 -27.48 2.53
N VAL A 182 10.78 -27.67 2.57
CA VAL A 182 11.68 -26.85 3.40
C VAL A 182 11.67 -25.38 2.97
N LYS A 183 11.77 -25.10 1.67
CA LYS A 183 11.71 -23.74 1.13
C LYS A 183 10.41 -23.04 1.52
N ARG A 184 9.30 -23.78 1.50
CA ARG A 184 7.98 -23.26 1.85
C ARG A 184 7.88 -22.91 3.33
N VAL A 185 8.32 -23.81 4.22
CA VAL A 185 8.34 -23.55 5.66
C VAL A 185 9.25 -22.36 5.99
N ALA A 186 10.42 -22.26 5.35
CA ALA A 186 11.33 -21.13 5.54
C ALA A 186 10.70 -19.80 5.11
N VAL A 187 10.11 -19.74 3.91
CA VAL A 187 9.46 -18.50 3.41
C VAL A 187 8.30 -18.09 4.31
N ILE A 188 7.44 -19.04 4.71
CA ILE A 188 6.33 -18.74 5.62
C ILE A 188 6.87 -18.27 6.97
N GLY A 189 7.87 -18.95 7.53
CA GLY A 189 8.49 -18.56 8.81
C GLY A 189 9.05 -17.13 8.79
N VAL A 190 9.78 -16.75 7.74
CA VAL A 190 10.29 -15.38 7.58
C VAL A 190 9.13 -14.37 7.51
N CYS A 191 8.11 -14.65 6.68
CA CYS A 191 6.94 -13.78 6.58
C CYS A 191 6.19 -13.68 7.92
N THR A 192 6.12 -14.76 8.69
CA THR A 192 5.50 -14.78 10.01
C THR A 192 6.27 -13.93 11.01
N CYS A 193 7.60 -14.05 11.05
CA CYS A 193 8.43 -13.21 11.90
C CYS A 193 8.27 -11.73 11.58
N LEU A 194 8.29 -11.36 10.29
CA LEU A 194 8.10 -9.98 9.86
C LEU A 194 6.72 -9.44 10.26
N TYR A 195 5.67 -10.22 10.04
CA TYR A 195 4.32 -9.85 10.45
C TYR A 195 4.22 -9.66 11.96
N LEU A 196 4.68 -10.63 12.76
CA LEU A 196 4.66 -10.51 14.23
C LEU A 196 5.49 -9.32 14.72
N SER A 197 6.63 -9.02 14.07
CA SER A 197 7.44 -7.84 14.40
C SER A 197 6.71 -6.53 14.13
N LEU A 198 5.86 -6.48 13.09
CA LEU A 198 5.02 -5.33 12.79
C LEU A 198 3.96 -5.12 13.88
N TRP A 199 3.27 -6.19 14.30
CA TRP A 199 2.27 -6.13 15.38
C TRP A 199 2.87 -5.78 16.74
N GLY A 200 4.11 -6.22 17.00
CA GLY A 200 4.85 -5.86 18.21
C GLY A 200 5.60 -4.52 18.11
N SER A 201 5.57 -3.85 16.96
CA SER A 201 6.31 -2.60 16.77
C SER A 201 5.69 -1.47 17.58
N TYR A 202 6.53 -0.53 18.00
CA TYR A 202 6.09 0.70 18.66
C TYR A 202 5.04 1.45 17.83
N LEU A 203 5.18 1.43 16.50
CA LEU A 203 4.24 2.06 15.57
C LEU A 203 2.82 1.49 15.69
N TRP A 204 2.66 0.17 15.82
CA TRP A 204 1.33 -0.42 15.96
C TRP A 204 0.71 -0.11 17.33
N LEU A 205 1.52 -0.13 18.38
CA LEU A 205 1.06 0.19 19.74
C LEU A 205 0.64 1.66 19.85
N ASP A 206 1.46 2.56 19.33
CA ASP A 206 1.20 4.00 19.32
C ASP A 206 -0.02 4.34 18.45
N LEU A 207 -0.14 3.71 17.27
CA LEU A 207 -1.32 3.84 16.42
C LEU A 207 -2.58 3.35 17.13
N LYS A 208 -2.53 2.19 17.78
CA LYS A 208 -3.67 1.65 18.54
C LYS A 208 -4.08 2.62 19.64
N GLN A 209 -3.11 3.18 20.37
CA GLN A 209 -3.35 4.16 21.41
C GLN A 209 -3.99 5.44 20.85
N CYS A 210 -3.44 6.00 19.77
CA CYS A 210 -4.00 7.16 19.08
C CYS A 210 -5.44 6.93 18.60
N LEU A 211 -5.74 5.76 18.06
CA LEU A 211 -7.09 5.40 17.60
C LEU A 211 -8.08 5.31 18.76
N ILE A 212 -7.67 4.73 19.89
CA ILE A 212 -8.50 4.66 21.11
C ILE A 212 -8.77 6.06 21.66
N GLU A 213 -7.74 6.90 21.75
CA GLU A 213 -7.86 8.27 22.22
C GLU A 213 -8.75 9.10 21.30
N THR A 214 -8.57 8.97 19.98
CA THR A 214 -9.41 9.63 18.98
C THR A 214 -10.86 9.16 19.09
N TYR A 215 -11.10 7.86 19.28
CA TYR A 215 -12.43 7.32 19.46
C TYR A 215 -13.10 7.89 20.73
N ASN A 216 -12.40 7.87 21.87
CA ASN A 216 -12.91 8.43 23.13
C ASN A 216 -13.19 9.94 22.98
N TYR A 217 -12.26 10.68 22.37
CA TYR A 217 -12.44 12.10 22.09
C TYR A 217 -13.67 12.36 21.20
N ALA A 218 -13.87 11.54 20.15
CA ALA A 218 -15.01 11.62 19.26
C ALA A 218 -16.34 11.31 19.96
N GLN A 219 -16.35 10.40 20.94
CA GLN A 219 -17.54 10.13 21.76
C GLN A 219 -17.91 11.34 22.63
N HIS A 220 -16.93 12.07 23.15
CA HIS A 220 -17.17 13.23 24.02
C HIS A 220 -17.49 14.53 23.26
N HIS A 221 -16.81 14.82 22.14
CA HIS A 221 -16.92 16.10 21.42
C HIS A 221 -17.67 15.98 20.08
N GLY A 222 -18.02 14.76 19.68
CA GLY A 222 -18.63 14.46 18.38
C GLY A 222 -17.61 14.28 17.25
N TRP A 223 -17.97 13.44 16.28
CA TRP A 223 -17.11 13.15 15.10
C TRP A 223 -16.85 14.36 14.21
N TYR A 224 -17.70 15.39 14.25
CA TYR A 224 -17.54 16.61 13.47
C TYR A 224 -16.30 17.41 13.90
N GLU A 225 -16.04 17.54 15.21
CA GLU A 225 -14.88 18.28 15.71
C GLU A 225 -13.56 17.55 15.41
N VAL A 226 -13.58 16.22 15.45
CA VAL A 226 -12.44 15.40 14.99
C VAL A 226 -12.17 15.64 13.51
N TRP A 227 -13.22 15.61 12.68
CA TRP A 227 -13.05 15.85 11.25
C TRP A 227 -12.55 17.27 10.98
N LYS A 228 -13.11 18.28 11.64
CA LYS A 228 -12.66 19.67 11.55
C LYS A 228 -11.17 19.82 11.89
N GLN A 229 -10.69 19.18 12.96
CA GLN A 229 -9.27 19.19 13.31
C GLN A 229 -8.38 18.56 12.24
N ILE A 230 -8.81 17.45 11.63
CA ILE A 230 -8.05 16.78 10.58
C ILE A 230 -8.01 17.66 9.31
N ILE A 231 -9.12 18.33 8.93
CA ILE A 231 -9.14 19.31 7.83
C ILE A 231 -8.13 20.43 8.13
N ASP A 232 -8.23 21.03 9.31
CA ASP A 232 -7.39 22.16 9.70
C ASP A 232 -5.90 21.80 9.76
N LEU A 233 -5.57 20.57 10.15
CA LEU A 233 -4.19 20.06 10.17
C LEU A 233 -3.67 19.69 8.78
N SER A 234 -4.54 19.20 7.90
CA SER A 234 -4.16 18.82 6.54
C SER A 234 -3.90 20.04 5.64
N ASP A 235 -4.26 21.24 6.09
CA ASP A 235 -4.10 22.52 5.39
C ASP A 235 -4.44 22.40 3.88
N PRO A 236 -5.67 22.01 3.50
CA PRO A 236 -6.01 21.65 2.12
C PRO A 236 -5.85 22.80 1.12
N HIS A 237 -5.85 24.06 1.58
CA HIS A 237 -5.62 25.24 0.75
C HIS A 237 -4.14 25.69 0.75
N GLY A 238 -3.30 25.10 1.62
CA GLY A 238 -1.87 25.42 1.73
C GLY A 238 -1.55 26.84 2.19
N GLU A 239 -2.57 27.64 2.52
CA GLU A 239 -2.44 29.07 2.80
C GLU A 239 -1.49 29.31 3.95
N GLN A 240 -1.54 28.49 5.00
CA GLN A 240 -0.73 28.70 6.19
C GLN A 240 0.75 28.40 5.94
N ASN A 241 1.05 27.39 5.13
CA ASN A 241 2.41 27.11 4.71
C ASN A 241 2.93 28.20 3.74
N ALA A 242 2.09 28.71 2.84
CA ALA A 242 2.42 29.81 1.95
C ALA A 242 2.76 31.11 2.71
N TYR A 243 1.92 31.51 3.67
CA TYR A 243 2.17 32.71 4.49
C TYR A 243 3.47 32.61 5.29
N LYS A 244 3.78 31.43 5.85
CA LYS A 244 5.06 31.23 6.56
C LYS A 244 6.26 31.39 5.62
N GLN A 245 6.20 30.79 4.44
CA GLN A 245 7.26 30.92 3.44
C GLN A 245 7.45 32.39 3.01
N GLU A 246 6.36 33.12 2.81
CA GLU A 246 6.39 34.54 2.45
C GLU A 246 7.04 35.40 3.55
N ILE A 247 6.60 35.24 4.81
CA ILE A 247 7.20 35.95 5.97
C ILE A 247 8.70 35.66 6.07
N THR A 248 9.12 34.40 5.94
CA THR A 248 10.55 34.04 5.98
C THR A 248 11.32 34.66 4.81
N SER A 249 10.74 34.71 3.60
CA SER A 249 11.39 35.31 2.43
C SER A 249 11.59 36.83 2.58
N ILE A 250 10.58 37.54 3.10
CA ILE A 250 10.62 38.98 3.34
C ILE A 250 11.63 39.30 4.44
N TRP A 251 11.63 38.53 5.52
CA TRP A 251 12.62 38.64 6.60
C TRP A 251 14.05 38.44 6.07
N ARG A 252 14.30 37.42 5.22
CA ARG A 252 15.61 37.19 4.59
C ARG A 252 16.05 38.35 3.69
N ARG A 253 15.11 39.00 3.00
CA ARG A 253 15.39 40.18 2.16
C ARG A 253 15.76 41.37 3.04
N LEU A 254 14.90 41.74 3.98
CA LEU A 254 15.07 42.90 4.87
C LEU A 254 16.32 42.77 5.76
N SER A 255 16.60 41.57 6.27
CA SER A 255 17.79 41.28 7.07
C SER A 255 19.09 41.46 6.27
N ARG A 256 19.09 41.10 4.98
CA ARG A 256 20.25 41.30 4.09
C ARG A 256 20.45 42.75 3.71
N GLU A 257 19.37 43.51 3.54
CA GLU A 257 19.42 44.93 3.19
C GLU A 257 19.91 45.79 4.36
N ASN A 258 19.45 45.50 5.58
CA ASN A 258 19.73 46.29 6.78
C ASN A 258 20.85 45.69 7.65
N HIS A 259 21.72 44.83 7.11
CA HIS A 259 22.79 44.20 7.90
C HIS A 259 23.83 45.25 8.34
N PRO A 260 24.22 45.30 9.63
CA PRO A 260 25.10 46.35 10.17
C PRO A 260 26.49 46.38 9.52
N ASP A 261 27.02 45.24 9.07
CA ASP A 261 28.32 45.15 8.40
C ASP A 261 28.39 45.85 7.03
N LYS A 262 27.26 46.21 6.42
CA LYS A 262 27.23 46.92 5.13
C LYS A 262 27.52 48.42 5.26
N VAL A 263 27.42 48.98 6.46
CA VAL A 263 27.51 50.42 6.70
C VAL A 263 28.86 50.75 7.34
N LYS A 264 29.68 51.52 6.64
CA LYS A 264 31.05 51.87 7.08
C LYS A 264 31.07 53.01 8.12
N ASP A 265 30.08 53.91 8.08
CA ASP A 265 29.99 55.04 9.00
C ASP A 265 29.41 54.62 10.35
N GLU A 266 30.10 54.95 11.44
CA GLU A 266 29.79 54.53 12.82
C GLU A 266 28.36 54.93 13.28
N THR A 267 27.92 56.14 12.92
CA THR A 267 26.61 56.69 13.31
C THR A 267 25.46 56.03 12.54
N LEU A 268 25.66 55.77 11.24
CA LEU A 268 24.70 55.08 10.39
C LEU A 268 24.67 53.57 10.69
N ARG A 269 25.79 52.99 11.14
CA ARG A 269 25.89 51.60 11.58
C ARG A 269 24.98 51.33 12.78
N ARG A 270 24.93 52.26 13.74
CA ARG A 270 24.02 52.17 14.90
C ARG A 270 22.55 52.18 14.48
N GLN A 271 22.16 53.05 13.55
CA GLN A 271 20.79 53.09 13.02
C GLN A 271 20.42 51.82 12.22
N ALA A 272 21.36 51.29 11.44
CA ALA A 272 21.18 50.02 10.74
C ALA A 272 21.03 48.84 11.72
N GLN A 273 21.79 48.84 12.81
CA GLN A 273 21.69 47.84 13.88
C GLN A 273 20.34 47.91 14.59
N ASP A 274 19.83 49.10 14.92
CA ASP A 274 18.50 49.27 15.52
C ASP A 274 17.39 48.74 14.61
N ARG A 275 17.41 49.11 13.31
CA ARG A 275 16.46 48.58 12.31
C ARG A 275 16.55 47.08 12.13
N PHE A 276 17.76 46.53 12.16
CA PHE A 276 17.95 45.07 12.09
C PHE A 276 17.29 44.38 13.28
N MET A 277 17.45 44.92 14.50
CA MET A 277 16.82 44.39 15.70
C MET A 277 15.28 44.46 15.62
N GLU A 278 14.72 45.54 15.10
CA GLU A 278 13.27 45.66 14.86
C GLU A 278 12.75 44.59 13.88
N ILE A 279 13.48 44.34 12.79
CA ILE A 279 13.14 43.30 11.80
C ILE A 279 13.17 41.91 12.44
N GLN A 280 14.14 41.61 13.31
CA GLN A 280 14.20 40.35 14.04
C GLN A 280 13.01 40.20 15.00
N GLN A 281 12.69 41.24 15.77
CA GLN A 281 11.55 41.24 16.69
C GLN A 281 10.23 41.03 15.94
N ALA A 282 10.03 41.72 14.82
CA ALA A 282 8.84 41.57 13.99
C ALA A 282 8.68 40.14 13.45
N TYR A 283 9.77 39.51 12.99
CA TYR A 283 9.76 38.12 12.54
C TYR A 283 9.42 37.16 13.68
N GLU A 284 10.02 37.33 14.86
CA GLU A 284 9.74 36.50 16.03
C GLU A 284 8.28 36.60 16.50
N LEU A 285 7.68 37.80 16.40
CA LEU A 285 6.27 38.03 16.67
C LEU A 285 5.38 37.32 15.63
N LEU A 286 5.65 37.51 14.34
CA LEU A 286 4.84 36.97 13.25
C LEU A 286 4.94 35.44 13.13
N SER A 287 6.15 34.89 13.23
CA SER A 287 6.42 33.44 13.18
C SER A 287 5.72 32.69 14.31
N ASN A 288 5.69 33.27 15.52
CA ASN A 288 5.07 32.66 16.69
C ASN A 288 3.58 33.04 16.89
N SER A 289 3.01 33.89 16.04
CA SER A 289 1.67 34.44 16.21
C SER A 289 0.57 33.36 16.23
N LYS A 290 0.68 32.35 15.36
CA LYS A 290 -0.27 31.23 15.29
C LYS A 290 -0.20 30.33 16.53
N ASN A 291 1.01 30.02 17.00
CA ASN A 291 1.22 29.23 18.22
C ASN A 291 0.68 29.96 19.46
N ARG A 292 0.80 31.29 19.50
CA ARG A 292 0.21 32.13 20.56
C ARG A 292 -1.32 32.11 20.53
N ARG A 293 -1.95 32.25 19.36
CA ARG A 293 -3.42 32.17 19.22
C ARG A 293 -3.95 30.79 19.64
N ASN A 294 -3.32 29.71 19.20
CA ASN A 294 -3.73 28.36 19.60
C ASN A 294 -3.58 28.10 21.10
N ARG A 295 -2.51 28.61 21.74
CA ARG A 295 -2.36 28.53 23.20
C ARG A 295 -3.44 29.31 23.95
N ARG A 296 -3.84 30.48 23.42
CA ARG A 296 -4.91 31.30 24.01
C ARG A 296 -6.27 30.60 23.89
N ASN A 297 -6.62 30.14 22.70
CA ASN A 297 -7.86 29.40 22.46
C ASN A 297 -7.95 28.10 23.28
N LYS A 298 -6.82 27.38 23.45
CA LYS A 298 -6.77 26.18 24.31
C LYS A 298 -6.99 26.51 25.79
N LYS A 299 -6.51 27.67 26.24
CA LYS A 299 -6.69 28.13 27.63
C LYS A 299 -8.13 28.56 27.90
N ASP A 300 -8.74 29.25 26.93
CA ASP A 300 -10.13 29.70 27.01
C ASP A 300 -11.09 28.49 27.00
N ASN A 301 -10.89 27.53 26.09
CA ASN A 301 -11.69 26.29 26.05
C ASN A 301 -11.53 25.38 27.29
N SER A 302 -10.42 25.48 28.02
CA SER A 302 -10.22 24.75 29.28
C SER A 302 -10.79 25.46 30.51
N ALA A 303 -11.17 26.74 30.39
CA ALA A 303 -11.78 27.52 31.46
C ALA A 303 -13.32 27.45 31.43
N ASP A 304 -13.90 27.04 30.30
CA ASP A 304 -15.34 26.87 30.09
C ASP A 304 -15.84 25.41 30.35
N LEU A 305 -14.98 24.54 30.90
CA LEU A 305 -15.28 23.18 31.39
C LEU A 305 -15.15 23.13 32.92
#